data_AF-A0A1A8LA89-F1
#
_entry.id   AF-A0A1A8LA89-F1
#
_cell.length_a   1.000
_cell.length_b   1.000
_cell.length_c   1.000
_cell.angle_alpha   90.00
_cell.angle_beta   90.00
_cell.angle_gamma   90.00
#
_symmetry.space_group_name_H-M   'P 1'
#
loop_
_entity.id
_entity.type
_entity.pdbx_description
1 polymer ?
#
loop_
_entity_poly.entity_id
_entity_poly.type
_entity_poly.pdbx_seq_one_letter_code
_entity_poly.pdbx_strand_id
1 'polypeptide(L)'
;MAINLSLDMMQLTGSMTFSPTALRVFRLLRYSQALRSKMVRKFTVILMKSLQWIWPICILLMFILTLYANVGVDAFSTLECAEDYPCIGLNRYTNFKHFGRAVLTVLRIFTGDGWSDIWIDASRPCRPGDDSCVGRNKWIPMIYFVSFVIISQIILWNMLIAFIVEAVEQNTRIRDEEELKEDERERELEERQRGVAAGVAAAGSCTRSRSSSSGSSSSRNSISSSRSCSRSSSSCSGSSRRNMSSSSRSCNRRSSSGSCSRWSSSGELQQEEQQRELQQVQEEQESG
;
A
#
# COMPACT_ATOMS: atom_id res chain seq x y z
N MET A 1 26.31 -15.48 -24.63
CA MET A 1 27.34 -16.09 -23.75
C MET A 1 26.94 -16.08 -22.26
N ALA A 2 25.65 -15.99 -21.90
CA ALA A 2 25.19 -15.97 -20.50
C ALA A 2 24.29 -17.17 -20.12
N ILE A 3 24.10 -18.14 -21.03
CA ILE A 3 23.23 -19.31 -20.81
C ILE A 3 24.05 -20.56 -20.46
N ASN A 4 25.38 -20.55 -20.66
CA ASN A 4 26.26 -21.68 -20.31
C ASN A 4 26.75 -21.67 -18.85
N LEU A 5 26.52 -20.61 -18.07
CA LEU A 5 27.02 -20.48 -16.69
C LEU A 5 26.10 -21.07 -15.62
N SER A 6 24.85 -21.45 -15.95
CA SER A 6 23.94 -22.10 -15.00
C SER A 6 24.07 -23.61 -14.97
N LEU A 7 24.78 -24.23 -15.93
CA LEU A 7 24.94 -25.67 -16.00
C LEU A 7 26.07 -26.20 -15.10
N ASP A 8 27.16 -25.45 -14.95
CA ASP A 8 28.32 -25.88 -14.15
C ASP A 8 28.08 -25.84 -12.64
N MET A 9 27.18 -24.97 -12.15
CA MET A 9 26.86 -24.91 -10.71
C MET A 9 25.92 -26.06 -10.27
N MET A 10 25.23 -26.73 -11.21
CA MET A 10 24.40 -27.90 -10.91
C MET A 10 25.20 -29.21 -10.86
N GLN A 11 26.44 -29.22 -11.39
CA GLN A 11 27.36 -30.37 -11.30
C GLN A 11 28.15 -30.38 -9.97
N LEU A 12 28.26 -29.24 -9.27
CA LEU A 12 28.99 -29.15 -7.99
C LEU A 12 28.17 -29.59 -6.76
N THR A 13 26.94 -30.08 -6.95
CA THR A 13 26.10 -30.69 -5.91
C THR A 13 25.93 -32.19 -6.15
N GLY A 14 27.06 -32.90 -6.28
CA GLY A 14 27.16 -34.35 -6.45
C GLY A 14 26.72 -35.20 -5.25
N SER A 15 25.66 -34.82 -4.54
CA SER A 15 25.08 -35.61 -3.43
C SER A 15 23.59 -35.40 -3.20
N MET A 16 22.90 -34.55 -3.97
CA MET A 16 21.45 -34.40 -3.86
C MET A 16 20.77 -35.18 -4.98
N THR A 17 20.22 -36.34 -4.62
CA THR A 17 19.34 -37.16 -5.46
C THR A 17 18.05 -36.41 -5.79
N PHE A 18 18.09 -35.49 -6.76
CA PHE A 18 16.89 -34.83 -7.25
C PHE A 18 15.97 -35.86 -7.90
N SER A 19 14.86 -36.16 -7.22
CA SER A 19 13.85 -37.08 -7.72
C SER A 19 13.32 -36.63 -9.09
N PRO A 20 13.05 -37.55 -10.04
CA PRO A 20 12.52 -37.20 -11.36
C PRO A 20 11.19 -36.43 -11.31
N THR A 21 10.47 -36.53 -10.19
CA THR A 21 9.27 -35.74 -9.88
C THR A 21 9.59 -34.25 -9.70
N ALA A 22 10.70 -33.89 -9.07
CA ALA A 22 11.13 -32.49 -8.93
C ALA A 22 11.46 -31.85 -10.29
N LEU A 23 12.08 -32.61 -11.21
CA LEU A 23 12.33 -32.17 -12.59
C LEU A 23 11.03 -31.98 -13.39
N ARG A 24 9.97 -32.75 -13.10
CA ARG A 24 8.63 -32.55 -13.69
C ARG A 24 7.97 -31.27 -13.17
N VAL A 25 8.06 -30.98 -11.88
CA VAL A 25 7.54 -29.73 -11.28
C VAL A 25 8.30 -28.51 -11.79
N PHE A 26 9.62 -28.60 -12.00
CA PHE A 26 10.40 -27.51 -12.60
C PHE A 26 9.99 -27.19 -14.05
N ARG A 27 9.55 -28.20 -14.83
CA ARG A 27 8.92 -27.96 -16.14
C ARG A 27 7.57 -27.26 -16.04
N LEU A 28 6.80 -27.46 -14.97
CA LEU A 28 5.57 -26.70 -14.70
C LEU A 28 5.87 -25.25 -14.28
N LEU A 29 6.99 -25.00 -13.59
CA LEU A 29 7.51 -23.64 -13.36
C LEU A 29 7.88 -22.92 -14.66
N ARG A 30 8.35 -23.62 -15.69
CA ARG A 30 8.46 -23.04 -17.04
C ARG A 30 7.09 -22.66 -17.62
N TYR A 31 6.02 -23.38 -17.29
CA TYR A 31 4.63 -23.05 -17.66
C TYR A 31 4.08 -21.83 -16.91
N SER A 32 4.69 -21.40 -15.80
CA SER A 32 4.44 -20.08 -15.20
C SER A 32 4.86 -18.93 -16.14
N GLN A 33 5.58 -19.20 -17.24
CA GLN A 33 5.70 -18.25 -18.35
C GLN A 33 4.34 -17.90 -18.98
N ALA A 34 3.26 -18.66 -18.73
CA ALA A 34 1.89 -18.26 -19.05
C ALA A 34 1.41 -17.03 -18.26
N LEU A 35 2.06 -16.71 -17.12
CA LEU A 35 1.87 -15.46 -16.37
C LEU A 35 2.51 -14.24 -17.10
N ARG A 36 3.16 -14.43 -18.27
CA ARG A 36 3.70 -13.33 -19.09
C ARG A 36 2.63 -12.52 -19.80
N SER A 37 1.38 -12.95 -19.84
CA SER A 37 0.33 -12.09 -20.36
C SER A 37 0.32 -10.80 -19.54
N LYS A 38 0.24 -9.65 -20.22
CA LYS A 38 0.33 -8.33 -19.56
C LYS A 38 -0.73 -8.17 -18.47
N MET A 39 -1.88 -8.85 -18.61
CA MET A 39 -2.98 -8.89 -17.65
C MET A 39 -2.62 -9.68 -16.38
N VAL A 40 -2.10 -10.90 -16.53
CA VAL A 40 -1.77 -11.75 -15.37
C VAL A 40 -0.57 -11.19 -14.63
N ARG A 41 0.43 -10.65 -15.33
CA ARG A 41 1.58 -10.01 -14.67
C ARG A 41 1.16 -8.81 -13.80
N LYS A 42 0.23 -7.98 -14.27
CA LYS A 42 -0.30 -6.86 -13.48
C LYS A 42 -1.02 -7.38 -12.24
N PHE A 43 -1.90 -8.38 -12.39
CA PHE A 43 -2.60 -8.99 -11.28
C PHE A 43 -1.66 -9.63 -10.25
N THR A 44 -0.65 -10.39 -10.70
CA THR A 44 0.37 -10.99 -9.82
C THR A 44 1.19 -9.94 -9.07
N VAL A 45 1.57 -8.84 -9.72
CA VAL A 45 2.30 -7.74 -9.06
C VAL A 45 1.44 -7.07 -8.01
N ILE A 46 0.14 -6.86 -8.27
CA ILE A 46 -0.80 -6.33 -7.28
C ILE A 46 -0.91 -7.28 -6.08
N LEU A 47 -1.10 -8.59 -6.32
CA LEU A 47 -1.16 -9.59 -5.25
C LEU A 47 0.12 -9.63 -4.41
N MET A 48 1.29 -9.59 -5.04
CA MET A 48 2.58 -9.55 -4.33
C MET A 48 2.75 -8.26 -3.54
N LYS A 49 2.30 -7.13 -4.09
CA LYS A 49 2.34 -5.82 -3.41
C LYS A 49 1.33 -5.75 -2.27
N SER A 50 0.22 -6.47 -2.31
CA SER A 50 -0.70 -6.62 -1.16
C SER A 50 -0.13 -7.57 -0.10
N LEU A 51 0.56 -8.63 -0.50
CA LEU A 51 1.15 -9.61 0.41
C LEU A 51 2.25 -9.01 1.31
N GLN A 52 2.99 -8.02 0.80
CA GLN A 52 4.07 -7.34 1.56
C GLN A 52 3.57 -6.60 2.81
N TRP A 53 2.27 -6.30 2.91
CA TRP A 53 1.69 -5.64 4.09
C TRP A 53 1.20 -6.65 5.12
N ILE A 54 0.88 -7.87 4.66
CA ILE A 54 0.25 -8.91 5.48
C ILE A 54 1.30 -9.77 6.20
N TRP A 55 2.54 -9.87 5.68
CA TRP A 55 3.57 -10.75 6.26
C TRP A 55 3.90 -10.49 7.76
N PRO A 56 3.94 -9.25 8.30
CA PRO A 56 4.27 -9.04 9.72
C PRO A 56 3.17 -9.59 10.63
N ILE A 57 1.91 -9.42 10.19
CA ILE A 57 0.73 -9.93 10.88
C ILE A 57 0.72 -11.47 10.84
N CYS A 58 1.01 -12.07 9.67
CA CYS A 58 1.13 -13.53 9.55
C CYS A 58 2.23 -14.10 10.44
N ILE A 59 3.36 -13.40 10.60
CA ILE A 59 4.43 -13.85 11.51
C ILE A 59 3.97 -13.80 12.96
N LEU A 60 3.28 -12.74 13.38
CA LEU A 60 2.72 -12.64 14.72
C LEU A 60 1.71 -13.77 14.99
N LEU A 61 0.84 -14.05 14.02
CA LEU A 61 -0.11 -15.15 14.10
C LEU A 61 0.62 -16.50 14.23
N MET A 62 1.63 -16.75 13.39
CA MET A 62 2.41 -17.99 13.43
C MET A 62 3.15 -18.18 14.77
N PHE A 63 3.58 -17.10 15.43
CA PHE A 63 4.18 -17.16 16.75
C PHE A 63 3.18 -17.66 17.81
N ILE A 64 1.95 -17.15 17.78
CA ILE A 64 0.89 -17.58 18.73
C ILE A 64 0.50 -19.04 18.48
N LEU A 65 0.36 -19.45 17.21
CA LEU A 65 0.09 -20.86 16.86
C LEU A 65 1.22 -21.78 17.35
N THR A 66 2.47 -21.32 17.29
CA THR A 66 3.62 -22.07 17.81
C THR A 66 3.59 -22.23 19.32
N LEU A 67 3.21 -21.18 20.06
CA LEU A 67 3.01 -21.25 21.51
C LEU A 67 1.96 -22.31 21.86
N TYR A 68 0.81 -22.27 21.20
CA TYR A 68 -0.25 -23.26 21.39
C TYR A 68 0.12 -24.67 20.93
N ALA A 69 0.98 -24.81 19.92
CA ALA A 69 1.50 -26.10 19.49
C ALA A 69 2.41 -26.71 20.56
N ASN A 70 3.26 -25.91 21.22
CA ASN A 70 4.09 -26.41 22.33
C ASN A 70 3.24 -26.91 23.50
N VAL A 71 2.24 -26.13 23.92
CA VAL A 71 1.28 -26.53 24.95
C VAL A 71 0.49 -27.77 24.51
N GLY A 72 0.12 -27.86 23.23
CA GLY A 72 -0.58 -29.00 22.67
C GLY A 72 0.25 -30.29 22.70
N VAL A 73 1.55 -30.24 22.40
CA VAL A 73 2.44 -31.41 22.52
C VAL A 73 2.56 -31.84 23.98
N ASP A 74 2.69 -30.89 24.90
CA ASP A 74 2.82 -31.20 26.33
C ASP A 74 1.54 -31.87 26.89
N ALA A 75 0.36 -31.38 26.50
CA ALA A 75 -0.91 -31.93 26.97
C ALA A 75 -1.38 -33.20 26.22
N PHE A 76 -1.07 -33.32 24.93
CA PHE A 76 -1.70 -34.30 24.03
C PHE A 76 -0.72 -35.24 23.32
N SER A 77 0.57 -35.24 23.66
CA SER A 77 1.55 -36.16 23.05
C SER A 77 1.23 -37.63 23.29
N THR A 78 0.57 -37.97 24.40
CA THR A 78 0.18 -39.35 24.76
C THR A 78 -1.16 -39.80 24.16
N LEU A 79 -1.78 -39.02 23.26
CA LEU A 79 -2.95 -39.48 22.52
C LEU A 79 -2.57 -40.48 21.43
N GLU A 80 -3.02 -41.72 21.60
CA GLU A 80 -2.85 -42.79 20.64
C GLU A 80 -4.18 -43.22 20.04
N CYS A 81 -4.20 -43.30 18.71
CA CYS A 81 -5.31 -43.83 17.94
C CYS A 81 -4.92 -45.24 17.50
N ALA A 82 -5.70 -46.23 17.93
CA ALA A 82 -5.46 -47.64 17.63
C ALA A 82 -6.68 -48.23 16.90
N GLU A 83 -6.53 -49.41 16.30
CA GLU A 83 -7.63 -50.08 15.58
C GLU A 83 -8.85 -50.33 16.50
N ASP A 84 -8.60 -50.71 17.77
CA ASP A 84 -9.65 -50.93 18.77
C ASP A 84 -10.20 -49.63 19.38
N TYR A 85 -9.53 -48.49 19.15
CA TYR A 85 -9.91 -47.19 19.68
C TYR A 85 -9.73 -46.11 18.60
N PRO A 86 -10.63 -46.07 17.59
CA PRO A 86 -10.48 -45.21 16.44
C PRO A 86 -10.76 -43.75 16.77
N CYS A 87 -9.89 -42.88 16.26
CA CYS A 87 -10.04 -41.43 16.27
C CYS A 87 -10.77 -40.95 15.00
N ILE A 88 -11.56 -39.89 15.11
CA ILE A 88 -12.33 -39.32 14.00
C ILE A 88 -11.57 -38.13 13.37
N GLY A 89 -11.03 -37.24 14.20
CA GLY A 89 -10.28 -36.05 13.79
C GLY A 89 -8.76 -36.22 13.80
N LEU A 90 -8.22 -37.08 14.67
CA LEU A 90 -6.78 -37.39 14.68
C LEU A 90 -6.43 -38.48 13.66
N ASN A 91 -5.36 -38.25 12.90
CA ASN A 91 -4.90 -39.16 11.85
C ASN A 91 -3.35 -39.28 11.86
N ARG A 92 -2.80 -40.13 11.01
CA ARG A 92 -1.35 -40.32 10.79
C ARG A 92 -0.63 -39.06 10.34
N TYR A 93 -1.34 -38.02 9.87
CA TYR A 93 -0.76 -36.72 9.54
C TYR A 93 -1.18 -35.60 10.51
N THR A 94 -2.37 -35.69 11.13
CA THR A 94 -2.90 -34.74 12.11
C THR A 94 -2.83 -35.28 13.53
N ASN A 95 -1.73 -35.02 14.24
CA ASN A 95 -1.60 -35.37 15.65
C ASN A 95 -0.59 -34.48 16.38
N PHE A 96 -0.54 -34.62 17.72
CA PHE A 96 0.31 -33.86 18.64
C PHE A 96 1.56 -34.61 19.10
N LYS A 97 1.95 -35.72 18.42
CA LYS A 97 3.12 -36.52 18.82
C LYS A 97 4.46 -35.79 18.61
N HIS A 98 4.52 -34.93 17.58
CA HIS A 98 5.71 -34.15 17.26
C HIS A 98 5.35 -32.70 17.07
N PHE A 99 6.25 -31.79 17.46
CA PHE A 99 6.08 -30.35 17.31
C PHE A 99 5.65 -29.93 15.90
N GLY A 100 6.33 -30.40 14.84
CA GLY A 100 5.99 -30.01 13.47
C GLY A 100 4.58 -30.45 13.04
N ARG A 101 4.10 -31.60 13.53
CA ARG A 101 2.74 -32.09 13.26
C ARG A 101 1.70 -31.40 14.13
N ALA A 102 2.08 -31.05 15.36
CA ALA A 102 1.27 -30.25 16.25
C ALA A 102 1.01 -28.85 15.67
N VAL A 103 2.03 -28.18 15.11
CA VAL A 103 1.86 -26.89 14.42
C VAL A 103 0.84 -27.00 13.27
N LEU A 104 0.93 -28.03 12.44
CA LEU A 104 -0.03 -28.26 11.34
C LEU A 104 -1.44 -28.56 11.87
N THR A 105 -1.55 -29.29 12.98
CA THR A 105 -2.84 -29.62 13.61
C THR A 105 -3.48 -28.39 14.25
N VAL A 106 -2.70 -27.55 14.95
CA VAL A 106 -3.15 -26.27 15.51
C VAL A 106 -3.54 -25.30 14.41
N LEU A 107 -2.80 -25.25 13.30
CA LEU A 107 -3.17 -24.47 12.12
C LEU A 107 -4.51 -24.94 11.53
N ARG A 108 -4.75 -26.26 11.48
CA ARG A 108 -6.02 -26.83 11.04
C ARG A 108 -7.17 -26.39 11.96
N ILE A 109 -6.99 -26.50 13.28
CA ILE A 109 -7.97 -26.04 14.27
C ILE A 109 -8.23 -24.52 14.11
N PHE A 110 -7.18 -23.71 13.90
CA PHE A 110 -7.28 -22.27 13.66
C PHE A 110 -8.12 -21.92 12.43
N THR A 111 -7.95 -22.67 11.33
CA THR A 111 -8.77 -22.48 10.12
C THR A 111 -10.22 -22.95 10.28
N GLY A 112 -10.55 -23.64 11.37
CA GLY A 112 -11.89 -24.17 11.61
C GLY A 112 -12.21 -25.43 10.80
N ASP A 113 -11.22 -26.11 10.23
CA ASP A 113 -11.43 -27.37 9.52
C ASP A 113 -11.36 -28.57 10.47
N GLY A 114 -12.45 -29.30 10.64
CA GLY A 114 -12.48 -30.52 11.45
C GLY A 114 -12.08 -30.35 12.93
N TRP A 115 -12.13 -29.12 13.46
CA TRP A 115 -11.72 -28.82 14.84
C TRP A 115 -12.62 -29.51 15.88
N SER A 116 -13.91 -29.68 15.56
CA SER A 116 -14.87 -30.35 16.44
C SER A 116 -14.50 -31.80 16.69
N ASP A 117 -14.15 -32.53 15.62
CA ASP A 117 -13.72 -33.93 15.71
C ASP A 117 -12.40 -34.08 16.48
N ILE A 118 -11.46 -33.14 16.27
CA ILE A 118 -10.17 -33.12 16.97
C ILE A 118 -10.37 -32.85 18.47
N TRP A 119 -11.25 -31.91 18.83
CA TRP A 119 -11.61 -31.63 20.22
C TRP A 119 -12.30 -32.84 20.88
N ILE A 120 -13.24 -33.48 20.18
CA ILE A 120 -13.93 -34.67 20.68
C ILE A 120 -12.90 -35.76 20.96
N ASP A 121 -11.98 -36.02 20.04
CA ASP A 121 -10.91 -37.01 20.20
C ASP A 121 -9.96 -36.68 21.35
N ALA A 122 -9.59 -35.41 21.53
CA ALA A 122 -8.70 -34.97 22.61
C ALA A 122 -9.36 -34.98 24.00
N SER A 123 -10.70 -34.88 24.05
CA SER A 123 -11.50 -34.90 25.28
C SER A 123 -11.96 -36.31 25.69
N ARG A 124 -11.68 -37.33 24.87
CA ARG A 124 -12.04 -38.71 25.20
C ARG A 124 -11.29 -39.21 26.43
N PRO A 125 -11.92 -40.07 27.24
CA PRO A 125 -11.22 -40.74 28.33
C PRO A 125 -10.12 -41.65 27.77
N CYS A 126 -9.05 -41.79 28.54
CA CYS A 126 -7.96 -42.71 28.25
C CYS A 126 -8.46 -44.13 28.00
N ARG A 127 -7.78 -44.84 27.09
CA ARG A 127 -8.03 -46.26 26.86
C ARG A 127 -7.82 -47.03 28.18
N PRO A 128 -8.73 -47.95 28.56
CA PRO A 128 -8.52 -48.83 29.70
C PRO A 128 -7.24 -49.67 29.51
N GLY A 129 -6.29 -49.55 30.45
CA GLY A 129 -5.01 -50.27 30.40
C GLY A 129 -3.83 -49.50 29.80
N ASP A 130 -4.01 -48.21 29.47
CA ASP A 130 -2.94 -47.36 28.96
C ASP A 130 -2.37 -46.45 30.05
N ASP A 131 -1.30 -46.91 30.70
CA ASP A 131 -0.64 -46.23 31.83
C ASP A 131 -0.10 -44.83 31.47
N SER A 132 0.12 -44.57 30.17
CA SER A 132 0.61 -43.28 29.66
C SER A 132 -0.42 -42.13 29.77
N CYS A 133 -1.68 -42.49 30.01
CA CYS A 133 -2.81 -41.56 30.05
C CYS A 133 -3.48 -41.54 31.45
N VAL A 134 -3.18 -42.49 32.32
CA VAL A 134 -3.72 -42.59 33.69
C VAL A 134 -3.33 -41.35 34.50
N GLY A 135 -4.29 -40.46 34.75
CA GLY A 135 -4.10 -39.21 35.51
C GLY A 135 -4.32 -37.92 34.72
N ARG A 136 -4.68 -37.99 33.43
CA ARG A 136 -5.02 -36.78 32.66
C ARG A 136 -6.31 -36.14 33.19
N ASN A 137 -6.21 -34.87 33.63
CA ASN A 137 -7.37 -34.10 34.04
C ASN A 137 -8.28 -33.80 32.84
N LYS A 138 -9.57 -34.18 32.93
CA LYS A 138 -10.58 -33.92 31.88
C LYS A 138 -10.78 -32.44 31.55
N TRP A 139 -10.41 -31.55 32.47
CA TRP A 139 -10.51 -30.10 32.30
C TRP A 139 -9.42 -29.51 31.41
N ILE A 140 -8.24 -30.14 31.31
CA ILE A 140 -7.11 -29.63 30.53
C ILE A 140 -7.49 -29.49 29.04
N PRO A 141 -8.02 -30.54 28.36
CA PRO A 141 -8.52 -30.38 27.00
C PRO A 141 -9.53 -29.24 26.87
N MET A 142 -10.50 -29.16 27.79
CA MET A 142 -11.58 -28.17 27.71
C MET A 142 -11.05 -26.74 27.75
N ILE A 143 -10.18 -26.45 28.72
CA ILE A 143 -9.59 -25.12 28.87
C ILE A 143 -8.68 -24.79 27.67
N TYR A 144 -7.90 -25.76 27.19
CA TYR A 144 -7.03 -25.57 26.02
C TYR A 144 -7.84 -25.18 24.77
N PHE A 145 -8.83 -25.98 24.38
CA PHE A 145 -9.57 -25.74 23.13
C PHE A 145 -10.46 -24.49 23.23
N VAL A 146 -11.14 -24.27 24.36
CA VAL A 146 -12.01 -23.09 24.54
C VAL A 146 -11.18 -21.81 24.53
N SER A 147 -10.07 -21.76 25.30
CA SER A 147 -9.20 -20.58 25.31
C SER A 147 -8.57 -20.34 23.94
N PHE A 148 -8.11 -21.40 23.27
CA PHE A 148 -7.53 -21.30 21.93
C PHE A 148 -8.51 -20.73 20.91
N VAL A 149 -9.75 -21.22 20.86
CA VAL A 149 -10.77 -20.73 19.93
C VAL A 149 -11.08 -19.26 20.23
N ILE A 150 -11.36 -18.90 21.48
CA ILE A 150 -11.68 -17.50 21.84
C ILE A 150 -10.53 -16.55 21.47
N ILE A 151 -9.30 -16.88 21.87
CA ILE A 151 -8.12 -16.05 21.60
C ILE A 151 -7.86 -15.97 20.09
N SER A 152 -7.95 -17.08 19.36
CA SER A 152 -7.76 -17.11 17.91
C SER A 152 -8.78 -16.26 17.17
N GLN A 153 -10.05 -16.32 17.56
CA GLN A 153 -11.10 -15.51 16.94
C GLN A 153 -10.88 -14.01 17.22
N ILE A 154 -10.52 -13.64 18.46
CA ILE A 154 -10.22 -12.24 18.80
C ILE A 154 -9.05 -11.73 17.95
N ILE A 155 -7.99 -12.52 17.80
CA ILE A 155 -6.83 -12.15 16.96
C ILE A 155 -7.25 -12.01 15.50
N LEU A 156 -8.06 -12.93 14.97
CA LEU A 156 -8.55 -12.87 13.59
C LEU A 156 -9.37 -11.61 13.32
N TRP A 157 -10.29 -11.27 14.22
CA TRP A 157 -11.08 -10.04 14.11
C TRP A 157 -10.21 -8.79 14.23
N ASN A 158 -9.30 -8.76 15.20
CA ASN A 158 -8.38 -7.62 15.39
C ASN A 158 -7.47 -7.42 14.19
N MET A 159 -6.96 -8.52 13.62
CA MET A 159 -6.19 -8.51 12.38
C MET A 159 -7.02 -7.99 11.22
N LEU A 160 -8.27 -8.44 11.07
CA LEU A 160 -9.14 -8.03 9.98
C LEU A 160 -9.41 -6.52 10.04
N ILE A 161 -9.71 -6.00 11.22
CA ILE A 161 -9.93 -4.57 11.43
C ILE A 161 -8.66 -3.78 11.08
N ALA A 162 -7.50 -4.20 11.60
CA ALA A 162 -6.23 -3.55 11.29
C ALA A 162 -5.93 -3.54 9.78
N PHE A 163 -6.17 -4.66 9.09
CA PHE A 163 -6.00 -4.77 7.65
C PHE A 163 -6.97 -3.85 6.88
N ILE A 164 -8.24 -3.76 7.30
CA ILE A 164 -9.22 -2.88 6.67
C ILE A 164 -8.81 -1.41 6.84
N VAL A 165 -8.39 -1.01 8.04
CA VAL A 165 -7.95 0.37 8.31
C VAL A 165 -6.75 0.71 7.44
N GLU A 166 -5.74 -0.16 7.38
CA GLU A 166 -4.58 0.03 6.51
C GLU A 166 -5.00 0.11 5.03
N ALA A 167 -5.92 -0.76 4.58
CA ALA A 167 -6.40 -0.73 3.20
C ALA A 167 -7.15 0.57 2.86
N VAL A 168 -7.97 1.08 3.79
CA VAL A 168 -8.66 2.37 3.66
C VAL A 168 -7.66 3.51 3.64
N GLU A 169 -6.69 3.51 4.54
CA GLU A 169 -5.67 4.56 4.62
C GLU A 169 -4.78 4.60 3.37
N GLN A 170 -4.36 3.44 2.86
CA GLN A 170 -3.60 3.34 1.61
C GLN A 170 -4.42 3.85 0.41
N ASN A 171 -5.72 3.55 0.35
CA ASN A 171 -6.59 4.07 -0.72
C ASN A 171 -6.77 5.59 -0.64
N THR A 172 -6.92 6.16 0.56
CA THR A 172 -7.01 7.62 0.75
C THR A 172 -5.70 8.30 0.32
N ARG A 173 -4.55 7.77 0.75
CA ARG A 173 -3.23 8.31 0.35
C ARG A 173 -3.00 8.30 -1.16
N ILE A 174 -3.39 7.22 -1.84
CA ILE A 174 -3.29 7.14 -3.30
C ILE A 174 -4.15 8.22 -3.96
N ARG A 175 -5.36 8.45 -3.45
CA ARG A 175 -6.28 9.46 -3.97
C ARG A 175 -5.73 10.88 -3.77
N ASP A 176 -5.22 11.18 -2.58
CA ASP A 176 -4.60 12.47 -2.27
C ASP A 176 -3.36 12.73 -3.16
N GLU A 177 -2.55 11.70 -3.43
CA GLU A 177 -1.41 11.81 -4.35
C GLU A 177 -1.82 12.01 -5.82
N GLU A 178 -2.96 11.49 -6.24
CA GLU A 178 -3.50 11.69 -7.59
C GLU A 178 -4.02 13.12 -7.77
N GLU A 179 -4.75 13.64 -6.78
CA GLU A 179 -5.23 15.03 -6.74
C GLU A 179 -4.06 16.02 -6.82
N LEU A 180 -3.00 15.83 -6.02
CA LEU A 180 -1.81 16.69 -6.08
C LEU A 180 -1.10 16.67 -7.44
N LYS A 181 -1.07 15.52 -8.13
CA LYS A 181 -0.50 15.39 -9.48
C LYS A 181 -1.40 16.01 -10.55
N GLU A 182 -2.69 16.12 -10.31
CA GLU A 182 -3.62 16.85 -11.18
C GLU A 182 -3.40 18.35 -11.05
N ASP A 183 -3.35 18.87 -9.82
CA ASP A 183 -3.04 20.27 -9.54
C ASP A 183 -1.70 20.73 -10.14
N GLU A 184 -0.65 19.90 -10.03
CA GLU A 184 0.65 20.21 -10.62
C GLU A 184 0.59 20.26 -12.15
N ARG A 185 -0.12 19.32 -12.78
CA ARG A 185 -0.33 19.31 -14.24
C ARG A 185 -1.13 20.52 -14.70
N GLU A 186 -2.14 20.96 -13.96
CA GLU A 186 -2.89 22.16 -14.28
C GLU A 186 -2.02 23.42 -14.23
N ARG A 187 -1.17 23.56 -13.18
CA ARG A 187 -0.23 24.68 -13.08
C ARG A 187 0.79 24.70 -14.21
N GLU A 188 1.34 23.54 -14.59
CA GLU A 188 2.26 23.45 -15.74
C GLU A 188 1.59 23.87 -17.05
N LEU A 189 0.31 23.54 -17.25
CA LEU A 189 -0.46 23.96 -18.43
C LEU A 189 -0.69 25.48 -18.43
N GLU A 190 -1.02 26.07 -17.28
CA GLU A 190 -1.17 27.52 -17.15
C GLU A 190 0.14 28.26 -17.44
N GLU A 191 1.27 27.76 -16.94
CA GLU A 191 2.59 28.34 -17.22
C GLU A 191 2.94 28.25 -18.72
N ARG A 192 2.65 27.11 -19.36
CA ARG A 192 2.83 26.98 -20.82
C ARG A 192 1.95 27.95 -21.59
N GLN A 193 0.69 28.12 -21.20
CA GLN A 193 -0.21 29.08 -21.84
C GLN A 193 0.29 30.53 -21.66
N ARG A 194 0.76 30.89 -20.46
CA ARG A 194 1.37 32.22 -20.19
C ARG A 194 2.63 32.46 -21.02
N GLY A 195 3.51 31.45 -21.15
CA GLY A 195 4.71 31.53 -21.98
C GLY A 195 4.41 31.71 -23.47
N VAL A 196 3.39 31.01 -23.98
CA VAL A 196 2.93 31.16 -25.37
C VAL A 196 2.30 32.53 -25.61
N ALA A 197 1.45 33.03 -24.70
CA ALA A 197 0.85 34.36 -24.81
C ALA A 197 1.92 35.49 -24.81
N ALA A 198 2.95 35.38 -23.97
CA ALA A 198 4.07 36.31 -23.96
C ALA A 198 4.90 36.25 -25.27
N GLY A 199 5.13 35.05 -25.82
CA GLY A 199 5.81 34.86 -27.10
C GLY A 199 5.03 35.43 -28.30
N VAL A 200 3.71 35.25 -28.33
CA VAL A 200 2.83 35.80 -29.38
C VAL A 200 2.76 37.34 -29.30
N ALA A 201 2.71 37.93 -28.10
CA ALA A 201 2.74 39.38 -27.92
C ALA A 201 4.07 40.00 -28.40
N ALA A 202 5.20 39.33 -28.17
CA ALA A 202 6.51 39.78 -28.66
C ALA A 202 6.60 39.71 -30.20
N ALA A 203 6.03 38.68 -30.83
CA ALA A 203 6.01 38.54 -32.30
C ALA A 203 5.07 39.56 -32.98
N GLY A 204 3.96 39.93 -32.33
CA GLY A 204 3.02 40.95 -32.83
C GLY A 204 3.60 42.37 -32.87
N SER A 205 4.57 42.68 -32.01
CA SER A 205 5.25 43.99 -31.99
C SER A 205 6.20 44.21 -33.17
N CYS A 206 6.66 43.15 -33.84
CA CYS A 206 7.64 43.24 -34.93
C CYS A 206 7.04 43.52 -36.33
N THR A 207 5.72 43.68 -36.48
CA THR A 207 5.09 43.85 -37.81
C THR A 207 4.61 45.27 -38.12
N ARG A 208 4.74 46.25 -37.22
CA ARG A 208 4.30 47.63 -37.48
C ARG A 208 5.46 48.56 -37.86
N SER A 209 6.06 48.31 -39.01
CA SER A 209 6.95 49.27 -39.67
C SER A 209 6.89 49.08 -41.19
N ARG A 210 5.77 49.45 -41.81
CA ARG A 210 5.72 49.66 -43.27
C ARG A 210 4.74 50.77 -43.65
N SER A 211 5.37 51.89 -44.04
CA SER A 211 4.98 52.92 -45.02
C SER A 211 3.73 53.79 -44.82
N SER A 212 3.96 55.10 -44.70
CA SER A 212 3.34 56.09 -45.60
C SER A 212 4.21 57.36 -45.68
N SER A 213 4.91 57.52 -46.80
CA SER A 213 5.63 58.73 -47.21
C SER A 213 4.84 59.45 -48.29
N SER A 214 4.49 60.73 -48.08
CA SER A 214 4.28 61.70 -49.17
C SER A 214 4.26 63.16 -48.66
N GLY A 215 5.28 63.93 -49.07
CA GLY A 215 5.33 65.41 -49.17
C GLY A 215 5.49 66.21 -47.85
N SER A 216 6.33 67.24 -47.70
CA SER A 216 7.18 67.99 -48.64
C SER A 216 8.23 68.81 -47.85
N SER A 217 9.46 68.85 -48.37
CA SER A 217 10.44 69.96 -48.37
C SER A 217 10.79 70.72 -47.07
N SER A 218 12.03 70.52 -46.57
CA SER A 218 13.15 71.49 -46.70
C SER A 218 14.12 71.52 -45.52
N SER A 219 15.41 71.47 -45.88
CA SER A 219 16.59 72.06 -45.19
C SER A 219 17.41 71.25 -44.17
N ARG A 220 18.46 70.62 -44.74
CA ARG A 220 19.92 70.71 -44.45
C ARG A 220 20.52 70.18 -43.12
N ASN A 221 21.26 69.09 -43.34
CA ASN A 221 22.62 68.71 -42.90
C ASN A 221 22.94 68.50 -41.42
N SER A 222 22.92 67.21 -41.07
CA SER A 222 23.78 66.56 -40.08
C SER A 222 24.92 65.79 -40.78
N ILE A 223 26.09 65.76 -40.14
CA ILE A 223 27.25 64.93 -40.49
C ILE A 223 27.28 63.75 -39.49
N SER A 224 27.15 62.53 -40.03
CA SER A 224 27.77 61.22 -39.69
C SER A 224 28.06 60.86 -38.20
N SER A 225 27.84 59.66 -37.66
CA SER A 225 28.18 58.32 -38.19
C SER A 225 27.64 57.20 -37.26
N SER A 226 27.27 56.05 -37.84
CA SER A 226 27.55 54.65 -37.43
C SER A 226 27.27 54.18 -35.99
N ARG A 227 26.82 52.95 -35.67
CA ARG A 227 26.57 51.69 -36.38
C ARG A 227 26.05 50.68 -35.32
N SER A 228 25.33 49.66 -35.80
CA SER A 228 25.28 48.28 -35.32
C SER A 228 24.43 47.89 -34.10
N CYS A 229 23.44 47.04 -34.41
CA CYS A 229 22.78 46.09 -33.51
C CYS A 229 23.79 45.10 -32.92
N SER A 230 23.58 44.66 -31.67
CA SER A 230 23.97 43.32 -31.21
C SER A 230 23.17 42.91 -29.97
N ARG A 231 22.68 41.66 -30.03
CA ARG A 231 22.01 40.88 -28.99
C ARG A 231 22.89 40.74 -27.75
N SER A 232 22.27 40.64 -26.57
CA SER A 232 22.93 40.09 -25.39
C SER A 232 21.96 39.31 -24.50
N SER A 233 22.19 38.01 -24.45
CA SER A 233 21.85 37.05 -23.41
C SER A 233 22.75 37.22 -22.18
N SER A 234 22.22 37.08 -20.96
CA SER A 234 23.00 36.72 -19.74
C SER A 234 22.02 36.44 -18.58
N SER A 235 21.88 35.22 -18.07
CA SER A 235 22.81 34.45 -17.20
C SER A 235 22.95 35.03 -15.79
N CYS A 236 22.32 34.37 -14.83
CA CYS A 236 22.46 34.57 -13.38
C CYS A 236 23.84 34.12 -12.89
N SER A 237 24.41 34.84 -11.90
CA SER A 237 25.18 34.30 -10.75
C SER A 237 25.88 35.43 -9.97
N GLY A 238 25.91 35.32 -8.63
CA GLY A 238 27.07 35.80 -7.86
C GLY A 238 26.88 36.97 -6.89
N SER A 239 26.39 36.64 -5.69
CA SER A 239 26.71 37.17 -4.36
C SER A 239 27.80 38.25 -4.20
N SER A 240 27.47 39.36 -3.51
CA SER A 240 28.26 39.83 -2.35
C SER A 240 27.56 40.92 -1.53
N ARG A 241 27.62 40.71 -0.22
CA ARG A 241 27.08 41.52 0.88
C ARG A 241 27.79 42.87 1.02
N ARG A 242 27.04 43.90 1.45
CA ARG A 242 27.46 44.79 2.56
C ARG A 242 26.28 45.58 3.16
N ASN A 243 26.44 45.87 4.44
CA ASN A 243 25.44 46.15 5.47
C ASN A 243 24.78 47.54 5.44
N MET A 244 23.53 47.53 5.91
CA MET A 244 22.84 48.42 6.87
C MET A 244 23.36 49.85 7.09
N SER A 245 22.46 50.84 6.96
CA SER A 245 21.78 51.42 8.13
C SER A 245 20.75 52.52 7.76
N SER A 246 19.72 52.60 8.61
CA SER A 246 18.89 53.77 8.95
C SER A 246 17.92 54.39 7.93
N SER A 247 16.65 54.02 8.13
CA SER A 247 15.51 54.91 8.43
C SER A 247 15.40 56.26 7.70
N SER A 248 14.35 56.42 6.89
CA SER A 248 13.29 57.42 7.13
C SER A 248 12.11 57.29 6.16
N ARG A 249 10.94 57.09 6.76
CA ARG A 249 9.57 57.38 6.34
C ARG A 249 9.38 58.20 5.06
N SER A 250 8.53 57.72 4.15
CA SER A 250 7.18 58.25 3.91
C SER A 250 6.63 57.73 2.58
N CYS A 251 5.58 56.91 2.62
CA CYS A 251 4.72 56.69 1.46
C CYS A 251 3.27 56.79 1.93
N ASN A 252 2.63 57.77 1.33
CA ASN A 252 1.37 58.38 1.73
C ASN A 252 0.20 57.43 1.41
N ARG A 253 -0.66 57.20 2.40
CA ARG A 253 -1.97 56.55 2.24
C ARG A 253 -3.02 57.61 1.92
N ARG A 254 -3.77 57.42 0.82
CA ARG A 254 -5.21 57.71 0.65
C ARG A 254 -5.62 57.18 -0.73
N SER A 255 -6.16 55.96 -0.82
CA SER A 255 -7.57 55.56 -0.60
C SER A 255 -8.51 56.03 -1.71
N SER A 256 -8.86 55.10 -2.58
CA SER A 256 -10.20 54.98 -3.16
C SER A 256 -10.61 53.51 -3.09
N SER A 257 -11.76 53.34 -2.46
CA SER A 257 -12.49 52.12 -2.13
C SER A 257 -12.91 51.32 -3.37
N GLY A 258 -12.75 50.00 -3.29
CA GLY A 258 -13.33 49.03 -4.21
C GLY A 258 -13.24 47.63 -3.58
N SER A 259 -14.29 47.25 -2.86
CA SER A 259 -14.43 46.00 -2.14
C SER A 259 -14.22 44.78 -3.05
N CYS A 260 -13.37 43.84 -2.63
CA CYS A 260 -13.40 42.47 -3.13
C CYS A 260 -12.99 41.50 -2.01
N SER A 261 -13.91 41.30 -1.08
CA SER A 261 -13.91 40.18 -0.14
C SER A 261 -15.19 39.40 -0.39
N ARG A 262 -15.14 38.43 -1.31
CA ARG A 262 -16.27 37.52 -1.56
C ARG A 262 -15.85 36.16 -2.09
N TRP A 263 -14.97 35.46 -1.37
CA TRP A 263 -14.77 34.01 -1.56
C TRP A 263 -14.40 33.40 -0.21
N SER A 264 -15.38 33.32 0.71
CA SER A 264 -15.27 32.51 1.93
C SER A 264 -16.62 32.02 2.48
N SER A 265 -17.75 32.25 1.79
CA SER A 265 -19.09 31.84 2.29
C SER A 265 -19.71 30.65 1.57
N SER A 266 -19.09 30.09 0.52
CA SER A 266 -19.64 28.92 -0.18
C SER A 266 -19.38 27.60 0.57
N GLY A 267 -18.32 27.52 1.38
CA GLY A 267 -18.02 26.33 2.17
C GLY A 267 -18.92 26.17 3.40
N GLU A 268 -19.25 27.26 4.11
CA GLU A 268 -20.06 27.20 5.33
C GLU A 268 -21.54 26.91 5.04
N LEU A 269 -22.10 27.46 3.96
CA LEU A 269 -23.49 27.17 3.56
C LEU A 269 -23.69 25.71 3.14
N GLN A 270 -22.68 25.11 2.49
CA GLN A 270 -22.74 23.72 2.06
C GLN A 270 -22.57 22.73 3.24
N GLN A 271 -21.91 23.18 4.31
CA GLN A 271 -21.79 22.41 5.56
C GLN A 271 -23.07 22.44 6.40
N GLU A 272 -23.79 23.57 6.44
CA GLU A 272 -25.11 23.65 7.10
C GLU A 272 -26.18 22.82 6.36
N GLU A 273 -26.13 22.76 5.03
CA GLU A 273 -27.10 21.98 4.24
C GLU A 273 -26.90 20.47 4.42
N GLN A 274 -25.64 19.99 4.45
CA GLN A 274 -25.32 18.59 4.77
C GLN A 274 -25.72 18.19 6.20
N GLN A 275 -25.60 19.10 7.18
CA GLN A 275 -26.01 18.82 8.56
C GLN A 275 -27.52 18.70 8.71
N ARG A 276 -28.31 19.43 7.91
CA ARG A 276 -29.78 19.31 7.91
C ARG A 276 -30.27 18.00 7.29
N GLU A 277 -29.64 17.54 6.21
CA GLU A 277 -29.98 16.24 5.59
C GLU A 277 -29.69 15.06 6.54
N LEU A 278 -28.58 15.12 7.29
CA LEU A 278 -28.25 14.08 8.28
C LEU A 278 -29.23 14.04 9.47
N GLN A 279 -29.73 15.20 9.92
CA GLN A 279 -30.77 15.25 10.96
C GLN A 279 -32.09 14.68 10.46
N GLN A 280 -32.46 14.97 9.20
CA GLN A 280 -33.70 14.47 8.62
C GLN A 280 -33.72 12.95 8.46
N VAL A 281 -32.57 12.35 8.09
CA VAL A 281 -32.41 10.88 7.98
C VAL A 281 -32.44 10.20 9.36
N GLN A 282 -31.93 10.86 10.41
CA GLN A 282 -32.02 10.33 11.78
C GLN A 282 -33.45 10.31 12.31
N GLU A 283 -34.25 11.36 12.04
CA GLU A 283 -35.65 11.40 12.46
C GLU A 283 -36.52 10.36 11.73
N GLU A 284 -36.21 10.05 10.47
CA GLU A 284 -36.89 8.97 9.73
C GLU A 284 -36.54 7.56 10.25
N GLN A 285 -35.36 7.35 10.84
CA GLN A 285 -34.97 6.07 11.44
C GLN A 285 -35.55 5.83 12.84
N GLU A 286 -35.89 6.87 13.60
CA GLU A 286 -36.53 6.72 14.91
C GLU A 286 -38.07 6.62 14.83
N SER A 287 -38.66 6.90 13.67
CA SER A 287 -40.12 6.95 13.45
C SER A 287 -40.71 5.72 12.74
N GLY A 288 -39.90 4.71 12.42
CA GLY A 288 -40.32 3.45 11.76
C GLY A 288 -39.96 2.21 12.57
#